data_AF-A0A317KA39-F1
#
_entry.id   AF-A0A317KA39-F1
#
_cell.length_a   1.000
_cell.length_b   1.000
_cell.length_c   1.000
_cell.angle_alpha   90.00
_cell.angle_beta   90.00
_cell.angle_gamma   90.00
#
_symmetry.space_group_name_H-M   'P 1'
#
loop_
_entity.id
_entity.type
_entity.pdbx_description
1 polymer ?
#
loop_
_entity_poly.entity_id
_entity_poly.type
_entity_poly.pdbx_seq_one_letter_code
_entity_poly.pdbx_strand_id
1 'polypeptide(L)'
;MSLAPLNYAERRYEHTSFTFLGLTFQARKARSRKGKNFTNFLPAISKGALKKISREVRSWRIHLRIGHTFAELARKINPIVRGWLQYYGAYYRSALLPLLERINAYLVRWIRKKYKRLRPFRKAQQCWQRITRQYPRLFAHWAWTPRFW
;
A
#
# COMPACT_ATOMS: atom_id res chain seq x y z
N MET A 1 21.07 -46.71 7.02
CA MET A 1 19.66 -46.81 6.60
C MET A 1 19.26 -45.48 5.95
N SER A 2 19.32 -45.41 4.62
CA SER A 2 19.07 -44.19 3.84
C SER A 2 17.56 -43.99 3.70
N LEU A 3 17.02 -42.90 4.26
CA LEU A 3 15.64 -42.49 3.98
C LEU A 3 15.63 -41.73 2.65
N ALA A 4 15.08 -42.38 1.63
CA ALA A 4 14.80 -41.74 0.35
C ALA A 4 13.95 -40.48 0.56
N PRO A 5 14.21 -39.37 -0.14
CA PRO A 5 13.39 -38.18 -0.05
C PRO A 5 11.98 -38.52 -0.55
N LEU A 6 10.98 -38.31 0.30
CA LEU A 6 9.57 -38.40 -0.08
C LEU A 6 9.30 -37.38 -1.20
N ASN A 7 9.21 -37.87 -2.43
CA ASN A 7 8.70 -37.13 -3.57
C ASN A 7 7.23 -36.79 -3.30
N TYR A 8 6.98 -35.58 -2.80
CA TYR A 8 5.62 -35.04 -2.72
C TYR A 8 5.19 -34.72 -4.14
N ALA A 9 4.56 -35.68 -4.81
CA ALA A 9 3.98 -35.50 -6.13
C ALA A 9 3.12 -34.22 -6.15
N GLU A 10 3.40 -33.31 -7.10
CA GLU A 10 2.62 -32.09 -7.33
C GLU A 10 1.18 -32.47 -7.72
N ARG A 11 0.29 -32.59 -6.72
CA ARG A 11 -1.15 -32.71 -6.98
C ARG A 11 -1.60 -31.44 -7.69
N ARG A 12 -1.93 -31.56 -8.98
CA ARG A 12 -2.49 -30.48 -9.79
C ARG A 12 -3.97 -30.32 -9.44
N TYR A 13 -4.29 -29.28 -8.69
CA TYR A 13 -5.66 -28.90 -8.37
C TYR A 13 -6.18 -27.94 -9.45
N GLU A 14 -7.42 -28.14 -9.89
CA GLU A 14 -8.09 -27.28 -10.87
C GLU A 14 -8.25 -25.84 -10.37
N HIS A 15 -8.46 -25.66 -9.06
CA HIS A 15 -8.58 -24.36 -8.42
C HIS A 15 -7.49 -24.15 -7.37
N THR A 16 -6.59 -23.21 -7.64
CA THR A 16 -5.47 -22.84 -6.75
C THR A 16 -5.67 -21.48 -6.08
N SER A 17 -6.79 -20.82 -6.36
CA SER A 17 -7.17 -19.55 -5.73
C SER A 17 -8.68 -19.32 -5.77
N PHE A 18 -9.19 -18.53 -4.84
CA PHE A 18 -10.56 -18.01 -4.88
C PHE A 18 -10.62 -16.60 -4.28
N THR A 19 -11.68 -15.87 -4.58
CA THR A 19 -11.89 -14.51 -4.05
C THR A 19 -13.13 -14.46 -3.18
N PHE A 20 -12.98 -13.98 -1.95
CA PHE A 20 -14.08 -13.79 -1.01
C PHE A 20 -13.91 -12.45 -0.29
N LEU A 21 -15.00 -11.68 -0.22
CA LEU A 21 -15.04 -10.33 0.39
C LEU A 21 -13.91 -9.38 -0.07
N GLY A 22 -13.50 -9.47 -1.34
CA GLY A 22 -12.43 -8.62 -1.86
C GLY A 22 -11.02 -9.04 -1.47
N LEU A 23 -10.84 -10.22 -0.87
CA LEU A 23 -9.54 -10.87 -0.65
C LEU A 23 -9.40 -12.07 -1.59
N THR A 24 -8.25 -12.20 -2.24
CA THR A 24 -7.90 -13.40 -3.02
C THR A 24 -6.96 -14.28 -2.21
N PHE A 25 -7.46 -15.48 -1.89
CA PHE A 25 -6.74 -16.52 -1.19
C PHE A 25 -6.01 -17.38 -2.21
N GLN A 26 -4.70 -17.53 -2.06
CA GLN A 26 -3.85 -18.36 -2.93
C GLN A 26 -2.54 -18.69 -2.22
N ALA A 27 -1.78 -19.64 -2.77
CA ALA A 27 -0.41 -19.91 -2.32
C ALA A 27 0.48 -18.65 -2.48
N ARG A 28 1.11 -18.20 -1.40
CA ARG A 28 1.97 -17.01 -1.33
C ARG A 28 3.20 -17.29 -0.48
N LYS A 29 4.29 -16.56 -0.76
CA LYS A 29 5.48 -16.57 0.10
C LYS A 29 5.15 -15.90 1.44
N ALA A 30 5.47 -16.59 2.52
CA ALA A 30 5.37 -16.13 3.89
C ALA A 30 6.75 -16.24 4.56
N ARG A 31 6.99 -15.42 5.59
CA ARG A 31 8.23 -15.46 6.37
C ARG A 31 7.92 -15.89 7.78
N SER A 32 8.59 -16.93 8.25
CA SER A 32 8.44 -17.46 9.61
C SER A 32 9.09 -16.54 10.63
N ARG A 33 8.75 -16.71 11.92
CA ARG A 33 9.40 -15.98 13.03
C ARG A 33 10.92 -16.18 13.07
N LYS A 34 11.41 -17.33 12.59
CA LYS A 34 12.85 -17.65 12.45
C LYS A 34 13.48 -17.12 11.15
N GLY A 35 12.77 -16.27 10.40
CA GLY A 35 13.26 -15.63 9.19
C GLY A 35 13.23 -16.49 7.93
N LYS A 36 12.90 -17.79 8.01
CA LYS A 36 12.81 -18.71 6.86
C LYS A 36 11.57 -18.42 6.00
N ASN A 37 11.75 -18.41 4.69
CA ASN A 37 10.66 -18.28 3.72
C ASN A 37 9.97 -19.63 3.52
N PHE A 38 8.64 -19.63 3.45
CA PHE A 38 7.83 -20.81 3.15
C PHE A 38 6.60 -20.41 2.34
N THR A 39 5.95 -21.38 1.71
CA THR A 39 4.69 -21.14 0.98
C THR A 39 3.52 -21.39 1.92
N ASN A 40 2.58 -20.45 1.98
CA ASN A 40 1.36 -20.58 2.75
C ASN A 40 0.16 -20.07 1.96
N PHE A 41 -1.03 -20.58 2.23
CA PHE A 41 -2.26 -20.13 1.58
C PHE A 41 -2.80 -18.90 2.30
N LEU A 42 -2.49 -17.71 1.78
CA LEU A 42 -2.73 -16.44 2.47
C LEU A 42 -3.63 -15.50 1.65
N PRO A 43 -4.55 -14.78 2.30
CA PRO A 43 -5.33 -13.75 1.64
C PRO A 43 -4.46 -12.50 1.37
N ALA A 44 -4.73 -11.86 0.24
CA ALA A 44 -4.33 -10.49 -0.02
C ALA A 44 -5.47 -9.77 -0.72
N ILE A 45 -5.44 -8.43 -0.75
CA ILE A 45 -6.41 -7.65 -1.52
C ILE A 45 -6.54 -8.19 -2.96
N SER A 46 -7.78 -8.43 -3.39
CA SER A 46 -8.05 -8.91 -4.73
C SER A 46 -7.75 -7.81 -5.75
N LYS A 47 -7.45 -8.20 -7.00
CA LYS A 47 -7.23 -7.25 -8.10
C LYS A 47 -8.43 -6.31 -8.28
N GLY A 48 -9.65 -6.85 -8.13
CA GLY A 48 -10.90 -6.09 -8.23
C GLY A 48 -11.05 -5.04 -7.11
N ALA A 49 -10.79 -5.44 -5.86
CA ALA A 49 -10.83 -4.53 -4.72
C ALA A 49 -9.75 -3.44 -4.83
N LEU A 50 -8.52 -3.82 -5.20
CA LEU A 50 -7.43 -2.86 -5.41
C LEU A 50 -7.76 -1.87 -6.54
N LYS A 51 -8.38 -2.32 -7.63
CA LYS A 51 -8.86 -1.46 -8.73
C LYS A 51 -9.97 -0.52 -8.27
N LYS A 52 -10.85 -0.94 -7.36
CA LYS A 52 -11.93 -0.11 -6.80
C LYS A 52 -11.34 1.03 -5.96
N ILE A 53 -10.53 0.72 -4.94
CA ILE A 53 -9.94 1.76 -4.08
C ILE A 53 -8.93 2.63 -4.83
N SER A 54 -8.23 2.10 -5.85
CA SER A 54 -7.39 2.92 -6.73
C SER A 54 -8.19 3.94 -7.54
N ARG A 55 -9.40 3.59 -7.99
CA ARG A 55 -10.31 4.53 -8.67
C ARG A 55 -10.80 5.60 -7.71
N GLU A 56 -11.08 5.23 -6.47
CA GLU A 56 -11.46 6.17 -5.41
C GLU A 56 -10.33 7.17 -5.11
N VAL A 57 -9.10 6.70 -4.91
CA VAL A 57 -7.94 7.61 -4.74
C VAL A 57 -7.80 8.58 -5.92
N ARG A 58 -8.04 8.11 -7.15
CA ARG A 58 -7.99 8.95 -8.34
C ARG A 58 -9.11 10.00 -8.35
N SER A 59 -10.32 9.65 -7.93
CA SER A 59 -11.48 10.56 -7.93
C SER A 59 -11.31 11.70 -6.93
N TRP A 60 -10.54 11.52 -5.85
CA TRP A 60 -10.25 12.58 -4.90
C TRP A 60 -9.56 13.80 -5.53
N ARG A 61 -8.85 13.61 -6.66
CA ARG A 61 -8.10 14.64 -7.39
C ARG A 61 -7.26 15.52 -6.45
N ILE A 62 -6.57 14.90 -5.49
CA ILE A 62 -5.82 15.58 -4.41
C ILE A 62 -4.97 16.73 -4.95
N HIS A 63 -4.23 16.49 -6.04
CA HIS A 63 -3.34 17.46 -6.69
C HIS A 63 -4.03 18.75 -7.17
N LEU A 64 -5.36 18.79 -7.29
CA LEU A 64 -6.13 19.99 -7.65
C LEU A 64 -6.63 20.78 -6.44
N ARG A 65 -6.60 20.22 -5.23
CA ARG A 65 -7.17 20.82 -4.01
C ARG A 65 -6.22 21.85 -3.36
N ILE A 66 -5.69 22.79 -4.13
CA ILE A 66 -4.64 23.74 -3.67
C ILE A 66 -5.10 24.70 -2.56
N GLY A 67 -6.41 24.95 -2.46
CA GLY A 67 -7.00 25.76 -1.38
C GLY A 67 -6.96 25.10 -0.01
N HIS A 68 -6.79 23.78 0.07
CA HIS A 68 -6.75 23.08 1.35
C HIS A 68 -5.39 23.22 2.04
N THR A 69 -5.31 23.03 3.34
CA THR A 69 -4.04 22.82 4.05
C THR A 69 -3.62 21.35 4.01
N PHE A 70 -2.35 21.06 4.33
CA PHE A 70 -1.87 19.69 4.37
C PHE A 70 -2.56 18.88 5.49
N ALA A 71 -2.87 19.53 6.62
CA ALA A 71 -3.64 18.96 7.72
C ALA A 71 -5.11 18.69 7.33
N GLU A 72 -5.75 19.56 6.56
CA GLU A 72 -7.11 19.29 6.03
C GLU A 72 -7.14 18.09 5.08
N LEU A 73 -6.14 17.95 4.21
CA LEU A 73 -6.02 16.77 3.36
C LEU A 73 -5.89 15.51 4.21
N ALA A 74 -5.03 15.55 5.23
CA ALA A 74 -4.87 14.44 6.17
C ALA A 74 -6.18 14.09 6.89
N ARG A 75 -6.92 15.08 7.42
CA ARG A 75 -8.21 14.86 8.10
C ARG A 75 -9.23 14.15 7.20
N LYS A 76 -9.27 14.47 5.91
CA LYS A 76 -10.20 13.83 4.95
C LYS A 76 -9.74 12.44 4.51
N ILE A 77 -8.44 12.23 4.33
CA ILE A 77 -7.89 10.98 3.75
C ILE A 77 -7.69 9.91 4.82
N ASN A 78 -7.26 10.29 6.02
CA ASN A 78 -6.88 9.36 7.08
C ASN A 78 -7.95 8.34 7.49
N PRO A 79 -9.23 8.70 7.71
CA PRO A 79 -10.22 7.70 8.12
C PRO A 79 -10.42 6.61 7.05
N ILE A 80 -10.45 6.99 5.77
CA ILE A 80 -10.65 6.06 4.66
C ILE A 80 -9.44 5.13 4.51
N VAL A 81 -8.23 5.70 4.47
CA VAL A 81 -7.00 4.93 4.33
C VAL A 81 -6.79 4.02 5.54
N ARG A 82 -7.09 4.48 6.76
CA ARG A 82 -7.02 3.65 7.97
C ARG A 82 -7.95 2.43 7.87
N GLY A 83 -9.17 2.60 7.37
CA GLY A 83 -10.08 1.48 7.10
C GLY A 83 -9.49 0.46 6.12
N TRP A 84 -8.90 0.92 5.01
CA TRP A 84 -8.26 0.01 4.05
C TRP A 84 -7.03 -0.71 4.64
N LEU A 85 -6.21 0.00 5.41
CA LEU A 85 -5.04 -0.58 6.09
C LEU A 85 -5.47 -1.64 7.12
N GLN A 86 -6.54 -1.38 7.87
CA GLN A 86 -7.04 -2.34 8.86
C GLN A 86 -7.61 -3.58 8.17
N TYR A 87 -8.40 -3.39 7.11
CA TYR A 87 -9.11 -4.47 6.44
C TYR A 87 -8.21 -5.28 5.49
N TYR A 88 -7.69 -4.65 4.45
CA TYR A 88 -6.90 -5.32 3.41
C TYR A 88 -5.45 -5.59 3.85
N GLY A 89 -5.02 -4.93 4.91
CA GLY A 89 -3.65 -4.95 5.39
C GLY A 89 -3.34 -5.96 6.47
N ALA A 90 -4.35 -6.67 6.99
CA ALA A 90 -4.17 -7.63 8.09
C ALA A 90 -3.20 -8.77 7.76
N TYR A 91 -3.18 -9.24 6.50
CA TYR A 91 -2.43 -10.45 6.11
C TYR A 91 -1.26 -10.18 5.17
N TYR A 92 -1.43 -9.33 4.16
CA TYR A 92 -0.41 -9.12 3.13
C TYR A 92 -0.19 -7.62 2.83
N ARG A 93 0.43 -6.93 3.78
CA ARG A 93 0.70 -5.47 3.73
C ARG A 93 1.36 -5.00 2.44
N SER A 94 2.28 -5.80 1.90
CA SER A 94 3.04 -5.45 0.70
C SER A 94 2.16 -5.26 -0.53
N ALA A 95 1.00 -5.91 -0.60
CA ALA A 95 0.05 -5.71 -1.71
C ALA A 95 -0.60 -4.33 -1.72
N LEU A 96 -0.61 -3.61 -0.58
CA LEU A 96 -1.14 -2.24 -0.50
C LEU A 96 -0.09 -1.17 -0.80
N LEU A 97 1.21 -1.46 -0.67
CA LEU A 97 2.28 -0.46 -0.83
C LEU A 97 2.16 0.35 -2.14
N PRO A 98 1.87 -0.24 -3.32
CA PRO A 98 1.73 0.54 -4.55
C PRO A 98 0.58 1.55 -4.53
N LEU A 99 -0.50 1.27 -3.79
CA LEU A 99 -1.60 2.22 -3.61
C LEU A 99 -1.18 3.38 -2.70
N LEU A 100 -0.50 3.06 -1.59
CA LEU A 100 -0.06 4.04 -0.59
C LEU A 100 0.98 5.00 -1.20
N GLU A 101 1.92 4.48 -1.97
CA GLU A 101 2.90 5.26 -2.72
C GLU A 101 2.24 6.16 -3.76
N ARG A 102 1.15 5.70 -4.41
CA ARG A 102 0.36 6.53 -5.33
C ARG A 102 -0.34 7.69 -4.62
N ILE A 103 -0.89 7.46 -3.41
CA ILE A 103 -1.44 8.54 -2.59
C ILE A 103 -0.33 9.56 -2.28
N ASN A 104 0.86 9.10 -1.88
CA ASN A 104 2.01 9.96 -1.62
C ASN A 104 2.43 10.75 -2.89
N ALA A 105 2.45 10.11 -4.05
CA ALA A 105 2.75 10.78 -5.32
C ALA A 105 1.75 11.90 -5.63
N TYR A 106 0.45 11.71 -5.36
CA TYR A 106 -0.54 12.78 -5.50
C TYR A 106 -0.34 13.91 -4.48
N LEU A 107 0.06 13.60 -3.25
CA LEU A 107 0.41 14.62 -2.25
C LEU A 107 1.64 15.42 -2.67
N VAL A 108 2.69 14.79 -3.22
CA VAL A 108 3.86 15.50 -3.76
C VAL A 108 3.46 16.38 -4.95
N ARG A 109 2.61 15.89 -5.86
CA ARG A 109 2.07 16.73 -6.96
C ARG A 109 1.30 17.93 -6.42
N TRP A 110 0.51 17.74 -5.36
CA TRP A 110 -0.19 18.82 -4.67
C TRP A 110 0.79 19.85 -4.07
N ILE A 111 1.85 19.42 -3.37
CA ILE A 111 2.89 20.30 -2.81
C ILE A 111 3.50 21.17 -3.92
N ARG A 112 3.87 20.54 -5.04
CA ARG A 112 4.47 21.22 -6.21
C ARG A 112 3.51 22.24 -6.84
N LYS A 113 2.21 21.95 -6.85
CA LYS A 113 1.19 22.86 -7.41
C LYS A 113 0.87 24.02 -6.46
N LYS A 114 0.78 23.77 -5.15
CA LYS A 114 0.46 24.79 -4.14
C LYS A 114 1.59 25.79 -3.92
N TYR A 115 2.85 25.32 -3.89
CA TYR A 115 3.99 26.16 -3.57
C TYR A 115 4.91 26.34 -4.77
N LYS A 116 4.90 27.55 -5.38
CA LYS A 116 5.72 27.89 -6.56
C LYS A 116 7.21 27.53 -6.36
N ARG A 117 7.77 27.82 -5.18
CA ARG A 117 9.17 27.50 -4.81
C ARG A 117 9.51 26.00 -4.79
N LEU A 118 8.50 25.13 -4.69
CA LEU A 118 8.64 23.68 -4.64
C LEU A 118 8.29 23.00 -5.97
N ARG A 119 8.04 23.75 -7.06
CA ARG A 119 7.85 23.16 -8.40
C ARG A 119 9.01 22.26 -8.85
N PRO A 120 10.30 22.62 -8.62
CA PRO A 120 11.42 21.75 -8.95
C PRO A 120 11.39 20.46 -8.15
N PHE A 121 11.60 19.32 -8.81
CA PHE A 121 11.44 18.00 -8.20
C PHE A 121 12.37 17.79 -6.98
N ARG A 122 13.65 18.16 -7.09
CA ARG A 122 14.61 18.05 -5.97
C ARG A 122 14.14 18.80 -4.72
N LYS A 123 13.64 20.04 -4.88
CA LYS A 123 13.10 20.84 -3.76
C LYS A 123 11.85 20.20 -3.17
N ALA A 124 10.96 19.65 -4.00
CA ALA A 124 9.78 18.93 -3.53
C ALA A 124 10.14 17.67 -2.75
N GLN A 125 11.13 16.90 -3.24
CA GLN A 125 11.61 15.68 -2.58
C GLN A 125 12.26 15.99 -1.22
N GLN A 126 13.11 17.01 -1.14
CA GLN A 126 13.69 17.46 0.13
C GLN A 126 12.59 17.92 1.11
N CYS A 127 11.62 18.71 0.63
CA CYS A 127 10.47 19.13 1.44
C CYS A 127 9.67 17.91 1.95
N TRP A 128 9.40 16.93 1.09
CA TRP A 128 8.70 15.70 1.46
C TRP A 128 9.46 14.89 2.51
N GLN A 129 10.76 14.69 2.34
CA GLN A 129 11.60 14.00 3.33
C GLN A 129 11.59 14.73 4.67
N ARG A 130 11.65 16.07 4.66
CA ARG A 130 11.57 16.88 5.88
C ARG A 130 10.21 16.70 6.59
N ILE A 131 9.11 16.81 5.86
CA ILE A 131 7.76 16.72 6.44
C ILE A 131 7.48 15.32 6.98
N THR A 132 7.85 14.26 6.25
CA THR A 132 7.63 12.87 6.70
C THR A 132 8.49 12.51 7.93
N ARG A 133 9.65 13.15 8.11
CA ARG A 133 10.46 13.02 9.33
C ARG A 133 9.89 13.82 10.51
N GLN A 134 9.45 15.06 10.28
CA GLN A 134 8.91 15.94 11.33
C GLN A 134 7.54 15.49 11.82
N TYR A 135 6.69 15.01 10.91
CA TYR A 135 5.30 14.65 11.20
C TYR A 135 4.97 13.24 10.69
N PRO A 136 5.64 12.18 11.17
CA PRO A 136 5.52 10.82 10.62
C PRO A 136 4.12 10.22 10.74
N ARG A 137 3.26 10.78 11.60
CA ARG A 137 1.87 10.33 11.83
C ARG A 137 0.81 11.22 11.18
N LEU A 138 1.20 12.22 10.38
CA LEU A 138 0.24 13.12 9.76
C LEU A 138 -0.69 12.37 8.81
N PHE A 139 -0.16 11.44 8.01
CA PHE A 139 -0.95 10.52 7.21
C PHE A 139 -0.87 9.10 7.78
N ALA A 140 -2.01 8.42 7.87
CA ALA A 140 -2.10 7.10 8.51
C ALA A 140 -1.15 6.07 7.89
N HIS A 141 -0.96 6.10 6.57
CA HIS A 141 -0.14 5.13 5.84
C HIS A 141 1.36 5.41 5.86
N TRP A 142 1.81 6.55 6.39
CA TRP A 142 3.24 6.85 6.48
C TRP A 142 3.99 5.94 7.45
N ALA A 143 3.29 5.36 8.43
CA ALA A 143 3.81 4.29 9.28
C ALA A 143 4.20 3.03 8.48
N TRP A 144 3.68 2.86 7.26
CA TRP A 144 4.00 1.73 6.38
C TRP A 144 4.99 2.13 5.30
N THR A 145 4.73 3.26 4.62
CA THR A 145 5.64 3.79 3.62
C THR A 145 5.49 5.31 3.45
N PRO A 146 6.58 6.07 3.66
CA PRO A 146 6.65 7.47 3.24
C PRO A 146 7.11 7.60 1.78
N ARG A 147 7.36 6.50 1.05
CA ARG A 147 7.85 6.57 -0.34
C ARG A 147 6.76 7.04 -1.29
N PHE A 148 7.16 7.71 -2.36
CA PHE A 148 6.27 8.21 -3.42
C PHE A 148 6.81 7.93 -4.84
N TRP A 149 7.98 7.29 -4.89
CA TRP A 149 8.79 6.88 -6.02
C TRP A 149 9.59 5.65 -5.56
#